data_AF-K3WHY0-F1
#
_entry.id   AF-K3WHY0-F1
#
_cell.length_a   1.000
_cell.length_b   1.000
_cell.length_c   1.000
_cell.angle_alpha   90.00
_cell.angle_beta   90.00
_cell.angle_gamma   90.00
#
_symmetry.space_group_name_H-M   'P 1'
#
loop_
_entity.id
_entity.type
_entity.pdbx_description
1 polymer ?
#
loop_
_entity_poly.entity_id
_entity_poly.type
_entity_poly.pdbx_seq_one_letter_code
_entity_poly.pdbx_strand_id
1 'polypeptide(L)'
;MTQLSASPEARASAPAFIDAHCHIHDPRFSQQQEGGALQAVIARATAANVTHMVSCACFEDDWDALDTVLSTWEQYKSSDSSGVIGLTPSFGVHPWWAQSKRDDYLELLRAKLMQHPNASLGEIGLCKTARGRLVDRETQERVFYEQLGLAAELSRTCVIHCVGLYGKLLELLQKQTKATHKLPPKIVLHSYGGGAEMATSFLALEEKVTPHTQVYFSLNAKQLTDTRSDKAASCCASIPLRSLLLETDAPDQVLPPEVLQQHADADDAIAFSAEDSLVATTLQLNEPAFVRIAYIRAAEIRNVSLEELAAQVQQNARATFGFE
;
A
#
# COMPACT_ATOMS: atom_id res chain seq x y z
N MET A 1 2.51 38.21 -9.30
CA MET A 1 2.45 37.79 -7.88
C MET A 1 3.43 36.63 -7.75
N THR A 2 4.54 36.88 -7.06
CA THR A 2 5.67 35.97 -6.89
C THR A 2 5.24 34.76 -6.07
N GLN A 3 5.25 33.57 -6.67
CA GLN A 3 5.17 32.31 -5.93
C GLN A 3 6.37 32.24 -4.98
N LEU A 4 6.11 32.31 -3.68
CA LEU A 4 7.11 31.99 -2.66
C LEU A 4 7.20 30.48 -2.60
N SER A 5 8.13 29.90 -3.36
CA SER A 5 8.59 28.53 -3.10
C SER A 5 9.16 28.48 -1.68
N ALA A 6 8.71 27.53 -0.86
CA ALA A 6 9.24 27.33 0.49
C ALA A 6 10.78 27.20 0.47
N SER A 7 11.45 27.79 1.46
CA SER A 7 12.91 27.75 1.54
C SER A 7 13.40 26.30 1.71
N PRO A 8 14.60 25.95 1.20
CA PRO A 8 15.18 24.61 1.38
C PRO A 8 15.29 24.16 2.85
N GLU A 9 15.43 25.11 3.78
CA GLU A 9 15.49 24.87 5.22
C GLU A 9 14.15 24.44 5.83
N ALA A 10 13.01 24.94 5.30
CA ALA A 10 11.67 24.52 5.75
C ALA A 10 11.30 23.11 5.26
N ARG A 11 11.87 22.66 4.13
CA ARG A 11 11.72 21.27 3.64
C ARG A 11 12.43 20.25 4.52
N ALA A 12 13.51 20.64 5.21
CA ALA A 12 14.29 19.73 6.05
C ALA A 12 13.63 19.38 7.39
N SER A 13 12.59 20.11 7.83
CA SER A 13 11.90 19.87 9.10
C SER A 13 10.56 19.13 8.97
N ALA A 14 10.05 18.94 7.75
CA ALA A 14 8.75 18.31 7.54
C ALA A 14 8.88 16.77 7.55
N PRO A 15 7.91 16.04 8.13
CA PRO A 15 7.97 14.59 8.22
C PRO A 15 7.98 13.94 6.83
N ALA A 16 8.78 12.89 6.68
CA ALA A 16 8.79 12.03 5.51
C ALA A 16 7.66 10.99 5.57
N PHE A 17 7.05 10.71 4.42
CA PHE A 17 5.96 9.74 4.31
C PHE A 17 6.36 8.56 3.43
N ILE A 18 5.70 7.43 3.68
CA ILE A 18 5.80 6.22 2.87
C ILE A 18 4.39 5.79 2.52
N ASP A 19 4.18 5.55 1.23
CA ASP A 19 2.96 4.92 0.73
C ASP A 19 3.16 3.40 0.69
N ALA A 20 2.58 2.70 1.66
CA ALA A 20 2.76 1.26 1.82
C ALA A 20 1.99 0.42 0.78
N HIS A 21 1.15 1.03 -0.05
CA HIS A 21 0.41 0.34 -1.10
C HIS A 21 -0.16 1.31 -2.15
N CYS A 22 0.30 1.17 -3.39
CA CYS A 22 -0.31 1.81 -4.55
C CYS A 22 -0.11 0.98 -5.83
N HIS A 23 -0.71 1.42 -6.93
CA HIS A 23 -0.58 0.83 -8.25
C HIS A 23 0.01 1.89 -9.21
N ILE A 24 1.24 2.34 -8.93
CA ILE A 24 1.88 3.41 -9.73
C ILE A 24 2.11 3.04 -11.20
N HIS A 25 2.11 1.73 -11.50
CA HIS A 25 2.18 1.18 -12.85
C HIS A 25 0.82 1.13 -13.57
N ASP A 26 -0.27 1.54 -12.90
CA ASP A 26 -1.60 1.58 -13.49
C ASP A 26 -1.60 2.53 -14.70
N PRO A 27 -2.15 2.11 -15.85
CA PRO A 27 -2.13 2.89 -17.07
C PRO A 27 -2.85 4.24 -16.95
N ARG A 28 -3.75 4.43 -15.96
CA ARG A 28 -4.38 5.72 -15.67
C ARG A 28 -3.37 6.82 -15.30
N PHE A 29 -2.20 6.43 -14.77
CA PHE A 29 -1.10 7.38 -14.52
C PHE A 29 -0.23 7.64 -15.74
N SER A 30 -0.19 6.75 -16.74
CA SER A 30 0.56 6.96 -17.98
C SER A 30 -0.25 7.57 -19.13
N GLN A 31 -1.58 7.44 -19.09
CA GLN A 31 -2.51 7.89 -20.13
C GLN A 31 -2.96 9.35 -19.97
N GLN A 32 -2.44 10.10 -19.00
CA GLN A 32 -2.68 11.54 -18.94
C GLN A 32 -2.10 12.20 -20.19
N GLN A 33 -2.90 13.01 -20.87
CA GLN A 33 -2.56 13.62 -22.15
C GLN A 33 -1.28 14.47 -22.04
N GLU A 34 -0.44 14.36 -23.07
CA GLU A 34 0.88 14.99 -23.27
C GLU A 34 2.01 14.47 -22.34
N GLY A 35 3.12 14.04 -22.95
CA GLY A 35 4.17 13.24 -22.32
C GLY A 35 4.68 13.80 -20.97
N GLY A 36 4.76 12.92 -19.97
CA GLY A 36 5.25 13.25 -18.63
C GLY A 36 4.28 12.94 -17.47
N ALA A 37 3.17 12.26 -17.76
CA ALA A 37 2.08 11.96 -16.82
C ALA A 37 2.55 11.31 -15.49
N LEU A 38 3.29 10.20 -15.59
CA LEU A 38 3.82 9.50 -14.43
C LEU A 38 4.87 10.35 -13.69
N GLN A 39 5.73 11.05 -14.43
CA GLN A 39 6.73 11.96 -13.86
C GLN A 39 6.07 13.10 -13.05
N ALA A 40 4.91 13.59 -13.50
CA ALA A 40 4.15 14.60 -12.76
C ALA A 40 3.56 14.03 -11.45
N VAL A 41 3.03 12.81 -11.46
CA VAL A 41 2.57 12.11 -10.24
C VAL A 41 3.73 11.93 -9.26
N ILE A 42 4.91 11.53 -9.75
CA ILE A 42 6.12 11.39 -8.94
C ILE A 42 6.55 12.74 -8.37
N ALA A 43 6.56 13.80 -9.18
CA ALA A 43 6.95 15.13 -8.74
C ALA A 43 6.02 15.65 -7.63
N ARG A 44 4.71 15.41 -7.72
CA ARG A 44 3.75 15.73 -6.67
C ARG A 44 3.99 14.91 -5.40
N ALA A 45 4.25 13.61 -5.53
CA ALA A 45 4.60 12.76 -4.39
C ALA A 45 5.89 13.24 -3.71
N THR A 46 6.92 13.61 -4.46
CA THR A 46 8.16 14.19 -3.92
C THR A 46 7.90 15.52 -3.22
N ALA A 47 7.09 16.40 -3.82
CA ALA A 47 6.71 17.68 -3.23
C ALA A 47 5.93 17.50 -1.91
N ALA A 48 5.17 16.41 -1.79
CA ALA A 48 4.46 16.02 -0.58
C ALA A 48 5.34 15.27 0.45
N ASN A 49 6.67 15.21 0.25
CA ASN A 49 7.63 14.47 1.08
C ASN A 49 7.38 12.95 1.16
N VAL A 50 6.79 12.36 0.11
CA VAL A 50 6.79 10.90 -0.04
C VAL A 50 8.20 10.47 -0.40
N THR A 51 8.78 9.59 0.41
CA THR A 51 10.16 9.11 0.26
C THR A 51 10.24 7.68 -0.26
N HIS A 52 9.17 6.90 -0.09
CA HIS A 52 9.11 5.53 -0.58
C HIS A 52 7.68 5.13 -0.95
N MET A 53 7.54 4.27 -1.95
CA MET A 53 6.26 3.68 -2.37
C MET A 53 6.42 2.16 -2.52
N VAL A 54 5.37 1.43 -2.17
CA VAL A 54 5.26 0.00 -2.47
C VAL A 54 4.20 -0.19 -3.54
N SER A 55 4.61 -0.63 -4.74
CA SER A 55 3.67 -0.83 -5.84
C SER A 55 3.30 -2.29 -6.03
N CYS A 56 2.00 -2.58 -6.02
CA CYS A 56 1.48 -3.95 -6.01
C CYS A 56 0.83 -4.32 -7.34
N ALA A 57 1.43 -5.25 -8.07
CA ALA A 57 0.91 -5.74 -9.34
C ALA A 57 0.01 -6.97 -9.11
N CYS A 58 -1.13 -6.99 -9.77
CA CYS A 58 -2.28 -7.84 -9.41
C CYS A 58 -2.46 -9.09 -10.28
N PHE A 59 -1.77 -9.19 -11.41
CA PHE A 59 -1.82 -10.31 -12.35
C PHE A 59 -0.65 -10.23 -13.33
N GLU A 60 -0.49 -11.22 -14.19
CA GLU A 60 0.72 -11.44 -14.99
C GLU A 60 1.10 -10.27 -15.91
N ASP A 61 0.16 -9.69 -16.67
CA ASP A 61 0.48 -8.53 -17.53
C ASP A 61 0.82 -7.28 -16.70
N ASP A 62 0.23 -7.16 -15.51
CA ASP A 62 0.51 -6.09 -14.54
C ASP A 62 1.93 -6.19 -14.00
N TRP A 63 2.45 -7.42 -13.85
CA TRP A 63 3.83 -7.65 -13.40
C TRP A 63 4.83 -7.08 -14.43
N ASP A 64 4.56 -7.26 -15.73
CA ASP A 64 5.41 -6.72 -16.80
C ASP A 64 5.32 -5.19 -16.90
N ALA A 65 4.14 -4.61 -16.64
CA ALA A 65 3.98 -3.16 -16.54
C ALA A 65 4.80 -2.59 -15.37
N LEU A 66 4.75 -3.24 -14.19
CA LEU A 66 5.56 -2.83 -13.04
C LEU A 66 7.06 -2.98 -13.31
N ASP A 67 7.51 -4.04 -13.98
CA ASP A 67 8.92 -4.20 -14.37
C ASP A 67 9.41 -3.08 -15.29
N THR A 68 8.54 -2.62 -16.20
CA THR A 68 8.84 -1.50 -17.09
C THR A 68 9.01 -0.20 -16.28
N VAL A 69 8.13 0.04 -15.30
CA VAL A 69 8.25 1.19 -14.40
C VAL A 69 9.53 1.10 -13.57
N LEU A 70 9.84 -0.06 -12.98
CA LEU A 70 11.06 -0.27 -12.19
C LEU A 70 12.33 -0.01 -13.01
N SER A 71 12.37 -0.49 -14.25
CA SER A 71 13.51 -0.29 -15.16
C SER A 71 13.73 1.19 -15.47
N THR A 72 12.63 1.92 -15.71
CA THR A 72 12.66 3.37 -15.92
C THR A 72 13.09 4.11 -14.65
N TRP A 73 12.63 3.63 -13.49
CA TRP A 73 12.95 4.19 -12.18
C TRP A 73 14.44 4.12 -11.85
N GLU A 74 15.06 2.98 -12.14
CA GLU A 74 16.49 2.76 -11.89
C GLU A 74 17.36 3.65 -12.80
N GLN A 75 16.93 3.85 -14.05
CA GLN A 75 17.59 4.80 -14.95
C GLN A 75 17.55 6.22 -14.38
N TYR A 76 16.41 6.67 -13.85
CA TYR A 76 16.31 7.98 -13.20
C TYR A 76 17.24 8.10 -11.99
N LYS A 77 17.24 7.11 -11.07
CA LYS A 77 18.17 7.08 -9.92
C LYS A 77 19.64 7.15 -10.31
N SER A 78 20.02 6.51 -11.41
CA SER A 78 21.41 6.53 -11.90
C SER A 78 21.82 7.89 -12.46
N SER A 79 20.86 8.68 -12.97
CA SER A 79 21.11 9.96 -13.63
C SER A 79 21.03 11.17 -12.70
N ASP A 80 20.25 11.09 -11.62
CA ASP A 80 20.13 12.11 -10.59
C ASP A 80 20.11 11.44 -9.20
N SER A 81 21.20 11.60 -8.45
CA SER A 81 21.39 10.96 -7.14
C SER A 81 20.65 11.68 -6.01
N SER A 82 19.94 12.79 -6.30
CA SER A 82 19.27 13.60 -5.29
C SER A 82 17.75 13.53 -5.43
N GLY A 83 17.07 12.93 -4.44
CA GLY A 83 15.63 13.09 -4.24
C GLY A 83 14.68 12.15 -5.00
N VAL A 84 15.17 11.03 -5.55
CA VAL A 84 14.29 10.03 -6.16
C VAL A 84 13.61 9.18 -5.09
N ILE A 85 12.27 9.17 -5.09
CA ILE A 85 11.44 8.34 -4.22
C ILE A 85 11.84 6.87 -4.40
N GLY A 86 11.99 6.11 -3.32
CA GLY A 86 12.21 4.68 -3.40
C GLY A 86 10.96 3.93 -3.86
N LEU A 87 11.14 2.81 -4.58
CA LEU A 87 10.05 2.00 -5.11
C LEU A 87 10.34 0.52 -4.83
N THR A 88 9.46 -0.12 -4.07
CA THR A 88 9.52 -1.57 -3.83
C THR A 88 8.35 -2.25 -4.55
N PRO A 89 8.61 -3.25 -5.41
CA PRO A 89 7.53 -3.97 -6.06
C PRO A 89 6.92 -5.03 -5.16
N SER A 90 5.66 -5.36 -5.45
CA SER A 90 4.99 -6.55 -4.96
C SER A 90 4.31 -7.23 -6.14
N PHE A 91 4.46 -8.55 -6.25
CA PHE A 91 3.86 -9.34 -7.33
C PHE A 91 2.94 -10.41 -6.77
N GLY A 92 1.74 -10.54 -7.33
CA GLY A 92 0.79 -11.58 -6.97
C GLY A 92 -0.39 -11.64 -7.93
N VAL A 93 -1.22 -12.66 -7.76
CA VAL A 93 -2.52 -12.81 -8.43
C VAL A 93 -3.61 -12.46 -7.43
N HIS A 94 -4.23 -11.31 -7.66
CA HIS A 94 -5.35 -10.79 -6.89
C HIS A 94 -6.60 -11.68 -7.07
N PRO A 95 -7.48 -11.83 -6.06
CA PRO A 95 -8.70 -12.64 -6.16
C PRO A 95 -9.60 -12.36 -7.36
N TRP A 96 -9.55 -11.16 -7.95
CA TRP A 96 -10.31 -10.84 -9.17
C TRP A 96 -9.79 -11.56 -10.42
N TRP A 97 -8.50 -11.89 -10.45
CA TRP A 97 -7.82 -12.50 -11.59
C TRP A 97 -7.56 -14.00 -11.39
N ALA A 98 -7.89 -14.55 -10.22
CA ALA A 98 -7.64 -15.95 -9.88
C ALA A 98 -8.27 -16.97 -10.85
N GLN A 99 -9.38 -16.62 -11.52
CA GLN A 99 -10.01 -17.45 -12.54
C GLN A 99 -9.26 -17.45 -13.87
N SER A 100 -8.65 -16.32 -14.23
CA SER A 100 -8.04 -16.06 -15.54
C SER A 100 -6.51 -16.15 -15.52
N LYS A 101 -5.90 -16.38 -14.37
CA LYS A 101 -4.46 -16.63 -14.24
C LYS A 101 -4.03 -17.76 -15.19
N ARG A 102 -2.77 -17.71 -15.61
CA ARG A 102 -2.14 -18.75 -16.42
C ARG A 102 -1.95 -20.04 -15.62
N ASP A 103 -1.80 -21.16 -16.32
CA ASP A 103 -1.54 -22.44 -15.65
C ASP A 103 -0.15 -22.49 -15.00
N ASP A 104 0.83 -21.81 -15.60
CA ASP A 104 2.23 -21.68 -15.15
C ASP A 104 2.46 -20.47 -14.20
N TYR A 105 1.39 -19.78 -13.77
CA TYR A 105 1.52 -18.50 -13.06
C TYR A 105 2.39 -18.56 -11.80
N LEU A 106 2.38 -19.68 -11.06
CA LEU A 106 3.14 -19.82 -9.82
C LEU A 106 4.66 -19.92 -10.09
N GLU A 107 5.04 -20.54 -11.21
CA GLU A 107 6.42 -20.64 -11.67
C GLU A 107 6.92 -19.27 -12.14
N LEU A 108 6.08 -18.56 -12.90
CA LEU A 108 6.34 -17.17 -13.33
C LEU A 108 6.49 -16.23 -12.12
N LEU A 109 5.58 -16.33 -11.14
CA LEU A 109 5.63 -15.54 -9.92
C LEU A 109 6.92 -15.79 -9.13
N ARG A 110 7.32 -17.05 -8.98
CA ARG A 110 8.61 -17.39 -8.37
C ARG A 110 9.76 -16.74 -9.13
N ALA A 111 9.78 -16.81 -10.46
CA ALA A 111 10.83 -16.20 -11.27
C ALA A 111 10.91 -14.68 -11.04
N LYS A 112 9.78 -13.96 -11.05
CA LYS A 112 9.73 -12.52 -10.73
C LYS A 112 10.26 -12.21 -9.33
N LEU A 113 9.86 -12.98 -8.31
CA LEU A 113 10.33 -12.79 -6.93
C LEU A 113 11.83 -13.10 -6.77
N MET A 114 12.41 -13.97 -7.59
CA MET A 114 13.85 -14.22 -7.60
C MET A 114 14.62 -13.12 -8.32
N GLN A 115 14.04 -12.55 -9.39
CA GLN A 115 14.59 -11.42 -10.14
C GLN A 115 14.61 -10.13 -9.30
N HIS A 116 13.64 -9.94 -8.40
CA HIS A 116 13.54 -8.78 -7.52
C HIS A 116 13.69 -9.19 -6.04
N PRO A 117 14.92 -9.23 -5.49
CA PRO A 117 15.18 -9.75 -4.15
C PRO A 117 14.45 -9.01 -3.00
N ASN A 118 14.04 -7.76 -3.19
CA ASN A 118 13.29 -6.99 -2.20
C ASN A 118 11.78 -6.99 -2.46
N ALA A 119 11.30 -7.72 -3.47
CA ALA A 119 9.89 -7.76 -3.79
C ALA A 119 9.07 -8.47 -2.70
N SER A 120 7.88 -7.94 -2.44
CA SER A 120 6.85 -8.64 -1.68
C SER A 120 6.06 -9.60 -2.58
N LEU A 121 5.38 -10.56 -1.97
CA LEU A 121 4.39 -11.39 -2.65
C LEU A 121 3.00 -10.83 -2.34
N GLY A 122 2.33 -10.31 -3.35
CA GLY A 122 1.04 -9.63 -3.24
C GLY A 122 0.80 -8.71 -4.44
N GLU A 123 -0.43 -8.40 -4.79
CA GLU A 123 -1.62 -8.52 -3.95
C GLU A 123 -2.30 -9.90 -4.08
N ILE A 124 -2.53 -10.60 -2.97
CA ILE A 124 -3.24 -11.90 -2.95
C ILE A 124 -4.37 -11.87 -1.92
N GLY A 125 -5.39 -12.74 -2.00
CA GLY A 125 -6.37 -12.82 -0.91
C GLY A 125 -7.79 -13.18 -1.33
N LEU A 126 -8.77 -12.60 -0.63
CA LEU A 126 -10.19 -12.96 -0.74
C LEU A 126 -11.07 -11.72 -0.89
N CYS A 127 -11.94 -11.70 -1.90
CA CYS A 127 -12.79 -10.55 -2.17
C CYS A 127 -14.27 -10.94 -2.30
N LYS A 128 -15.15 -10.30 -1.50
CA LYS A 128 -16.61 -10.44 -1.57
C LYS A 128 -17.31 -9.27 -2.28
N THR A 129 -16.58 -8.36 -2.94
CA THR A 129 -17.19 -7.28 -3.74
C THR A 129 -17.97 -7.85 -4.93
N ALA A 130 -18.71 -7.00 -5.66
CA ALA A 130 -19.39 -7.44 -6.88
C ALA A 130 -18.42 -8.07 -7.89
N ARG A 131 -17.27 -7.42 -8.14
CA ARG A 131 -16.20 -7.95 -9.00
C ARG A 131 -15.58 -9.23 -8.42
N GLY A 132 -15.32 -9.26 -7.11
CA GLY A 132 -14.81 -10.44 -6.43
C GLY A 132 -15.73 -11.66 -6.52
N ARG A 133 -17.06 -11.47 -6.58
CA ARG A 133 -18.03 -12.57 -6.71
C ARG A 133 -18.12 -13.16 -8.12
N LEU A 134 -17.44 -12.57 -9.11
CA LEU A 134 -17.31 -13.17 -10.45
C LEU A 134 -16.37 -14.39 -10.46
N VAL A 135 -15.47 -14.48 -9.48
CA VAL A 135 -14.63 -15.65 -9.25
C VAL A 135 -15.23 -16.45 -8.10
N ASP A 136 -15.42 -17.75 -8.30
CA ASP A 136 -15.97 -18.60 -7.25
C ASP A 136 -15.05 -18.65 -6.01
N ARG A 137 -15.64 -18.96 -4.86
CA ARG A 137 -14.93 -18.90 -3.59
C ARG A 137 -13.81 -19.92 -3.50
N GLU A 138 -14.02 -21.12 -4.02
CA GLU A 138 -13.04 -22.21 -3.97
C GLU A 138 -11.80 -21.86 -4.79
N THR A 139 -11.97 -21.26 -5.97
CA THR A 139 -10.87 -20.74 -6.79
C THR A 139 -10.09 -19.65 -6.07
N GLN A 140 -10.76 -18.67 -5.44
CA GLN A 140 -10.06 -17.64 -4.66
C GLN A 140 -9.25 -18.23 -3.50
N GLU A 141 -9.83 -19.16 -2.74
CA GLU A 141 -9.16 -19.80 -1.61
C GLU A 141 -7.96 -20.64 -2.04
N ARG A 142 -8.11 -21.41 -3.13
CA ARG A 142 -7.03 -22.24 -3.67
C ARG A 142 -5.85 -21.39 -4.15
N VAL A 143 -6.12 -20.36 -4.97
CA VAL A 143 -5.08 -19.47 -5.52
C VAL A 143 -4.42 -18.63 -4.42
N PHE A 144 -5.18 -18.21 -3.41
CA PHE A 144 -4.60 -17.57 -2.22
C PHE A 144 -3.66 -18.53 -1.47
N TYR A 145 -4.07 -19.78 -1.27
CA TYR A 145 -3.29 -20.76 -0.51
C TYR A 145 -1.99 -21.16 -1.22
N GLU A 146 -2.03 -21.35 -2.55
CA GLU A 146 -0.84 -21.62 -3.38
C GLU A 146 0.21 -20.50 -3.23
N GLN A 147 -0.24 -19.25 -3.32
CA GLN A 147 0.63 -18.07 -3.20
C GLN A 147 1.12 -17.83 -1.77
N LEU A 148 0.28 -18.07 -0.76
CA LEU A 148 0.68 -18.02 0.66
C LEU A 148 1.80 -19.04 0.95
N GLY A 149 1.70 -20.24 0.38
CA GLY A 149 2.73 -21.26 0.46
C GLY A 149 4.06 -20.79 -0.13
N LEU A 150 4.02 -20.18 -1.32
CA LEU A 150 5.21 -19.62 -1.98
C LEU A 150 5.84 -18.49 -1.17
N ALA A 151 5.03 -17.59 -0.61
CA ALA A 151 5.50 -16.49 0.24
C ALA A 151 6.23 -17.02 1.49
N ALA A 152 5.68 -18.05 2.14
CA ALA A 152 6.30 -18.69 3.29
C ALA A 152 7.60 -19.44 2.91
N GLU A 153 7.62 -20.13 1.77
CA GLU A 153 8.80 -20.84 1.28
C GLU A 153 9.96 -19.89 0.99
N LEU A 154 9.69 -18.81 0.26
CA LEU A 154 10.69 -17.81 -0.13
C LEU A 154 10.97 -16.76 0.94
N SER A 155 10.34 -16.87 2.12
CA SER A 155 10.42 -15.89 3.20
C SER A 155 10.13 -14.45 2.74
N ARG A 156 9.13 -14.29 1.86
CA ARG A 156 8.70 -12.98 1.34
C ARG A 156 7.65 -12.35 2.25
N THR A 157 7.67 -11.03 2.37
CA THR A 157 6.54 -10.27 2.92
C THR A 157 5.31 -10.54 2.07
N CYS A 158 4.19 -10.84 2.72
CA CYS A 158 2.94 -11.17 2.06
C CYS A 158 1.95 -10.01 2.17
N VAL A 159 1.54 -9.41 1.05
CA VAL A 159 0.56 -8.32 1.00
C VAL A 159 -0.81 -8.90 0.63
N ILE A 160 -1.76 -8.81 1.56
CA ILE A 160 -3.03 -9.53 1.52
C ILE A 160 -4.21 -8.57 1.38
N HIS A 161 -4.99 -8.78 0.32
CA HIS A 161 -6.33 -8.23 0.10
C HIS A 161 -7.38 -8.99 0.88
N CYS A 162 -8.26 -8.27 1.56
CA CYS A 162 -9.46 -8.90 2.09
C CYS A 162 -10.64 -7.94 2.17
N VAL A 163 -11.74 -8.27 1.49
CA VAL A 163 -13.00 -7.54 1.61
C VAL A 163 -14.14 -8.48 2.00
N GLY A 164 -14.67 -8.29 3.22
CA GLY A 164 -15.85 -8.97 3.73
C GLY A 164 -15.67 -10.46 4.11
N LEU A 165 -14.42 -10.95 4.16
CA LEU A 165 -14.09 -12.36 4.38
C LEU A 165 -12.96 -12.58 5.41
N TYR A 166 -12.76 -11.64 6.33
CA TYR A 166 -11.65 -11.67 7.30
C TYR A 166 -11.64 -12.94 8.17
N GLY A 167 -12.80 -13.43 8.60
CA GLY A 167 -12.88 -14.68 9.36
C GLY A 167 -12.39 -15.89 8.57
N LYS A 168 -12.72 -15.95 7.27
CA LYS A 168 -12.24 -17.03 6.39
C LYS A 168 -10.75 -16.89 6.10
N LEU A 169 -10.27 -15.67 5.87
CA LEU A 169 -8.84 -15.40 5.73
C LEU A 169 -8.06 -15.88 6.96
N LEU A 170 -8.51 -15.54 8.17
CA LEU A 170 -7.90 -15.97 9.42
C LEU A 170 -7.90 -17.50 9.55
N GLU A 171 -9.01 -18.16 9.20
CA GLU A 171 -9.10 -19.63 9.17
C GLU A 171 -8.03 -20.25 8.24
N LEU A 172 -7.83 -19.68 7.05
CA LEU A 172 -6.82 -20.17 6.08
C LEU A 172 -5.39 -19.96 6.59
N LEU A 173 -5.08 -18.82 7.19
CA LEU A 173 -3.76 -18.58 7.81
C LEU A 173 -3.49 -19.56 8.97
N GLN A 174 -4.51 -19.82 9.80
CA GLN A 174 -4.41 -20.80 10.87
C GLN A 174 -4.28 -22.23 10.34
N LYS A 175 -4.96 -22.56 9.24
CA LYS A 175 -4.83 -23.86 8.56
C LYS A 175 -3.41 -24.06 8.02
N GLN A 176 -2.85 -23.07 7.33
CA GLN A 176 -1.46 -23.08 6.85
C GLN A 176 -0.48 -23.28 8.02
N THR A 177 -0.67 -22.53 9.11
CA THR A 177 0.13 -22.65 10.33
C THR A 177 0.09 -24.06 10.90
N LYS A 178 -1.11 -24.66 11.02
CA LYS A 178 -1.28 -26.02 11.53
C LYS A 178 -0.66 -27.08 10.61
N ALA A 179 -0.74 -26.87 9.29
CA ALA A 179 -0.27 -27.83 8.30
C ALA A 179 1.25 -27.81 8.13
N THR A 180 1.88 -26.63 8.20
CA THR A 180 3.29 -26.45 7.80
C THR A 180 4.17 -25.90 8.90
N HIS A 181 3.59 -25.43 10.01
CA HIS A 181 4.27 -24.65 11.05
C HIS A 181 4.98 -23.39 10.53
N LYS A 182 4.63 -22.93 9.32
CA LYS A 182 5.24 -21.78 8.67
C LYS A 182 4.18 -20.82 8.17
N LEU A 183 4.43 -19.54 8.40
CA LEU A 183 3.78 -18.43 7.72
C LEU A 183 4.85 -17.56 7.07
N PRO A 184 4.48 -16.68 6.13
CA PRO A 184 5.36 -15.59 5.72
C PRO A 184 5.90 -14.84 6.93
N PRO A 185 7.16 -14.39 6.92
CA PRO A 185 7.75 -13.69 8.07
C PRO A 185 6.98 -12.42 8.42
N LYS A 186 6.35 -11.79 7.42
CA LYS A 186 5.56 -10.58 7.57
C LYS A 186 4.28 -10.70 6.75
N ILE A 187 3.16 -10.35 7.35
CA ILE A 187 1.85 -10.31 6.74
C ILE A 187 1.33 -8.88 6.82
N VAL A 188 1.01 -8.29 5.67
CA VAL A 188 0.39 -6.97 5.57
C VAL A 188 -1.06 -7.17 5.14
N LEU A 189 -1.99 -6.77 5.99
CA LEU A 189 -3.39 -6.65 5.61
C LEU A 189 -3.60 -5.24 5.07
N HIS A 190 -3.55 -5.09 3.76
CA HIS A 190 -3.72 -3.79 3.12
C HIS A 190 -5.19 -3.38 3.09
N SER A 191 -5.42 -2.08 2.99
CA SER A 191 -6.71 -1.39 3.00
C SER A 191 -7.66 -2.01 4.03
N TYR A 192 -7.18 -2.22 5.25
CA TYR A 192 -7.87 -3.02 6.25
C TYR A 192 -9.19 -2.37 6.69
N GLY A 193 -10.31 -2.97 6.28
CA GLY A 193 -11.67 -2.55 6.62
C GLY A 193 -12.37 -3.43 7.66
N GLY A 194 -11.63 -4.33 8.32
CA GLY A 194 -12.15 -5.17 9.40
C GLY A 194 -12.31 -4.41 10.72
N GLY A 195 -13.01 -5.00 11.69
CA GLY A 195 -13.13 -4.42 13.04
C GLY A 195 -11.85 -4.62 13.87
N ALA A 196 -11.73 -3.86 14.96
CA ALA A 196 -10.61 -3.95 15.90
C ALA A 196 -10.45 -5.35 16.51
N GLU A 197 -11.54 -6.02 16.90
CA GLU A 197 -11.51 -7.39 17.44
C GLU A 197 -10.90 -8.41 16.47
N MET A 198 -11.19 -8.22 15.18
CA MET A 198 -10.63 -9.05 14.13
C MET A 198 -9.13 -8.77 13.95
N ALA A 199 -8.69 -7.51 14.09
CA ALA A 199 -7.28 -7.15 14.05
C ALA A 199 -6.51 -7.82 15.20
N THR A 200 -7.07 -7.80 16.42
CA THR A 200 -6.52 -8.54 17.57
C THR A 200 -6.37 -10.04 17.27
N SER A 201 -7.34 -10.63 16.57
CA SER A 201 -7.31 -12.04 16.21
C SER A 201 -6.19 -12.37 15.20
N PHE A 202 -5.88 -11.46 14.28
CA PHE A 202 -4.72 -11.59 13.39
C PHE A 202 -3.39 -11.38 14.14
N LEU A 203 -3.31 -10.39 15.04
CA LEU A 203 -2.11 -10.16 15.87
C LEU A 203 -1.79 -11.38 16.76
N ALA A 204 -2.80 -12.12 17.22
CA ALA A 204 -2.60 -13.36 17.97
C ALA A 204 -1.92 -14.49 17.16
N LEU A 205 -1.70 -14.31 15.85
CA LEU A 205 -0.87 -15.23 15.05
C LEU A 205 0.63 -15.06 15.34
N GLU A 206 1.09 -13.86 15.74
CA GLU A 206 2.52 -13.56 16.00
C GLU A 206 3.11 -14.51 17.06
N GLU A 207 2.31 -14.86 18.08
CA GLU A 207 2.70 -15.73 19.20
C GLU A 207 2.57 -17.23 18.88
N LYS A 208 1.84 -17.59 17.83
CA LYS A 208 1.47 -19.00 17.53
C LYS A 208 2.40 -19.68 16.54
N VAL A 209 3.28 -18.94 15.88
CA VAL A 209 4.13 -19.44 14.79
C VAL A 209 5.60 -19.28 15.16
N THR A 210 6.41 -20.30 14.85
CA THR A 210 7.87 -20.26 15.00
C THR A 210 8.51 -20.76 13.70
N PRO A 211 9.37 -19.97 13.03
CA PRO A 211 9.78 -18.61 13.40
C PRO A 211 8.60 -17.62 13.40
N HIS A 212 8.70 -16.57 14.22
CA HIS A 212 7.62 -15.60 14.41
C HIS A 212 7.24 -14.92 13.09
N THR A 213 5.93 -14.77 12.89
CA THR A 213 5.38 -13.89 11.86
C THR A 213 5.06 -12.53 12.50
N GLN A 214 5.16 -11.45 11.75
CA GLN A 214 4.73 -10.10 12.16
C GLN A 214 3.53 -9.67 11.34
N VAL A 215 2.52 -9.10 11.99
CA VAL A 215 1.28 -8.69 11.33
C VAL A 215 1.17 -7.17 11.34
N TYR A 216 0.94 -6.62 10.16
CA TYR A 216 0.76 -5.21 9.89
C TYR A 216 -0.62 -4.95 9.28
N PHE A 217 -1.18 -3.78 9.57
CA PHE A 217 -2.43 -3.29 9.01
C PHE A 217 -2.15 -1.97 8.34
N SER A 218 -2.47 -1.89 7.06
CA SER A 218 -2.38 -0.64 6.31
C SER A 218 -3.76 -0.02 6.18
N LEU A 219 -3.85 1.29 6.42
CA LEU A 219 -5.09 2.06 6.38
C LEU A 219 -4.92 3.22 5.40
N ASN A 220 -5.89 3.41 4.52
CA ASN A 220 -5.85 4.50 3.56
C ASN A 220 -6.61 5.75 4.04
N ALA A 221 -6.29 6.89 3.41
CA ALA A 221 -6.88 8.18 3.76
C ALA A 221 -8.41 8.15 3.72
N LYS A 222 -9.01 7.58 2.67
CA LYS A 222 -10.46 7.51 2.51
C LYS A 222 -11.13 6.78 3.66
N GLN A 223 -10.55 5.67 4.13
CA GLN A 223 -11.06 4.93 5.28
C GLN A 223 -10.98 5.74 6.57
N LEU A 224 -9.89 6.46 6.80
CA LEU A 224 -9.65 7.24 8.01
C LEU A 224 -10.47 8.53 8.08
N THR A 225 -10.88 9.06 6.91
CA THR A 225 -11.71 10.27 6.80
C THR A 225 -13.20 9.99 6.62
N ASP A 226 -13.64 8.72 6.52
CA ASP A 226 -15.06 8.39 6.35
C ASP A 226 -15.83 8.53 7.68
N THR A 227 -16.57 9.63 7.81
CA THR A 227 -17.39 9.94 8.99
C THR A 227 -18.62 9.04 9.15
N ARG A 228 -18.92 8.18 8.16
CA ARG A 228 -20.06 7.25 8.23
C ARG A 228 -19.70 5.91 8.86
N SER A 229 -18.41 5.64 9.07
CA SER A 229 -17.93 4.34 9.59
C SER A 229 -16.70 4.48 10.47
N ASP A 230 -16.86 4.22 11.77
CA ASP A 230 -15.77 4.29 12.74
C ASP A 230 -14.82 3.07 12.72
N LYS A 231 -15.01 2.09 11.82
CA LYS A 231 -14.21 0.85 11.82
C LYS A 231 -12.72 1.10 11.65
N ALA A 232 -12.34 1.90 10.65
CA ALA A 232 -10.95 2.20 10.36
C ALA A 232 -10.34 3.06 11.47
N ALA A 233 -11.07 4.07 11.95
CA ALA A 233 -10.63 4.90 13.07
C ALA A 233 -10.44 4.08 14.36
N SER A 234 -11.38 3.19 14.68
CA SER A 234 -11.28 2.28 15.83
C SER A 234 -10.13 1.30 15.69
N CYS A 235 -9.89 0.77 14.47
CA CYS A 235 -8.74 -0.08 14.18
C CYS A 235 -7.44 0.71 14.40
N CYS A 236 -7.30 1.89 13.79
CA CYS A 236 -6.17 2.78 13.94
C CYS A 236 -5.85 3.06 15.41
N ALA A 237 -6.87 3.39 16.21
CA ALA A 237 -6.73 3.66 17.64
C ALA A 237 -6.28 2.44 18.48
N SER A 238 -6.71 1.23 18.10
CA SER A 238 -6.55 0.03 18.93
C SER A 238 -5.35 -0.83 18.58
N ILE A 239 -4.91 -0.87 17.32
CA ILE A 239 -3.76 -1.68 16.93
C ILE A 239 -2.46 -1.11 17.53
N PRO A 240 -1.49 -1.97 17.89
CA PRO A 240 -0.19 -1.50 18.32
C PRO A 240 0.45 -0.60 17.26
N LEU A 241 1.10 0.49 17.68
CA LEU A 241 1.66 1.45 16.71
C LEU A 241 2.73 0.79 15.82
N ARG A 242 3.45 -0.22 16.34
CA ARG A 242 4.43 -1.04 15.58
C ARG A 242 3.83 -1.82 14.40
N SER A 243 2.52 -1.99 14.37
CA SER A 243 1.78 -2.76 13.36
C SER A 243 1.00 -1.85 12.40
N LEU A 244 1.07 -0.53 12.56
CA LEU A 244 0.38 0.42 11.69
C LEU A 244 1.22 0.74 10.46
N LEU A 245 0.61 0.63 9.29
CA LEU A 245 1.06 1.16 8.01
C LEU A 245 0.01 2.10 7.46
N LEU A 246 0.39 2.96 6.52
CA LEU A 246 -0.48 3.92 5.87
C LEU A 246 -0.21 3.91 4.37
N GLU A 247 -1.27 4.09 3.60
CA GLU A 247 -1.22 3.94 2.14
C GLU A 247 -2.26 4.83 1.44
N THR A 248 -2.21 4.84 0.12
CA THR A 248 -3.23 5.48 -0.70
C THR A 248 -4.17 4.50 -1.37
N ASP A 249 -3.69 3.32 -1.76
CA ASP A 249 -4.38 2.41 -2.71
C ASP A 249 -4.64 3.13 -4.05
N ALA A 250 -3.80 4.12 -4.39
CA ALA A 250 -3.93 4.92 -5.60
C ALA A 250 -3.67 4.08 -6.86
N PRO A 251 -4.37 4.34 -7.98
CA PRO A 251 -5.24 5.50 -8.23
C PRO A 251 -6.68 5.35 -7.71
N ASP A 252 -7.03 4.23 -7.09
CA ASP A 252 -8.34 4.00 -6.51
C ASP A 252 -8.46 4.63 -5.10
N GLN A 253 -9.55 4.39 -4.38
CA GLN A 253 -9.87 5.07 -3.10
C GLN A 253 -9.89 6.60 -3.16
N VAL A 254 -10.39 7.14 -4.27
CA VAL A 254 -10.57 8.59 -4.48
C VAL A 254 -11.18 9.27 -3.25
N LEU A 255 -10.52 10.34 -2.82
CA LEU A 255 -10.95 11.16 -1.69
C LEU A 255 -12.10 12.10 -2.09
N PRO A 256 -13.07 12.35 -1.20
CA PRO A 256 -14.09 13.37 -1.43
C PRO A 256 -13.44 14.76 -1.63
N PRO A 257 -13.97 15.61 -2.54
CA PRO A 257 -13.43 16.96 -2.77
C PRO A 257 -13.34 17.81 -1.50
N GLU A 258 -14.28 17.62 -0.57
CA GLU A 258 -14.31 18.36 0.70
C GLU A 258 -13.10 18.02 1.58
N VAL A 259 -12.66 16.76 1.57
CA VAL A 259 -11.45 16.32 2.29
C VAL A 259 -10.21 16.93 1.65
N LEU A 260 -10.13 16.90 0.32
CA LEU A 260 -9.00 17.50 -0.41
C LEU A 260 -8.90 19.01 -0.16
N GLN A 261 -10.04 19.71 -0.13
CA GLN A 261 -10.08 21.15 0.13
C GLN A 261 -9.65 21.49 1.57
N GLN A 262 -10.14 20.75 2.57
CA GLN A 262 -9.74 20.93 3.97
C GLN A 262 -8.22 20.82 4.18
N HIS A 263 -7.58 19.91 3.44
CA HIS A 263 -6.13 19.69 3.51
C HIS A 263 -5.31 20.55 2.54
N ALA A 264 -5.96 21.29 1.63
CA ALA A 264 -5.31 22.29 0.77
C ALA A 264 -5.24 23.67 1.45
N ASP A 265 -6.23 24.02 2.26
CA ASP A 265 -6.35 25.34 2.91
C ASP A 265 -5.62 25.43 4.27
N ALA A 266 -5.13 24.32 4.81
CA ALA A 266 -4.33 24.32 6.02
C ALA A 266 -2.93 24.90 5.72
N ASP A 267 -2.58 26.00 6.39
CA ASP A 267 -1.33 26.80 6.32
C ASP A 267 -0.02 26.03 6.69
N ASP A 268 0.05 24.74 6.40
CA ASP A 268 1.29 23.97 6.45
C ASP A 268 2.16 24.32 5.25
N ALA A 269 3.49 24.43 5.44
CA ALA A 269 4.49 24.82 4.45
C ALA A 269 4.58 23.94 3.17
N ILE A 270 3.66 23.00 3.00
CA ILE A 270 3.48 22.09 1.87
C ILE A 270 1.97 22.12 1.55
N ALA A 271 1.44 23.29 1.20
CA ALA A 271 0.09 23.41 0.65
C ALA A 271 0.08 22.77 -0.75
N PHE A 272 -0.89 21.90 -1.03
CA PHE A 272 -1.12 21.41 -2.38
C PHE A 272 -1.36 22.61 -3.30
N SER A 273 -0.68 22.68 -4.42
CA SER A 273 -0.90 23.78 -5.35
C SER A 273 -2.34 23.70 -5.88
N ALA A 274 -2.93 24.85 -6.24
CA ALA A 274 -4.25 24.86 -6.84
C ALA A 274 -4.32 23.96 -8.10
N GLU A 275 -3.19 23.77 -8.79
CA GLU A 275 -3.05 22.84 -9.91
C GLU A 275 -3.18 21.37 -9.48
N ASP A 276 -2.65 20.97 -8.33
CA ASP A 276 -2.77 19.59 -7.81
C ASP A 276 -4.23 19.22 -7.48
N SER A 277 -4.97 20.18 -6.89
CA SER A 277 -6.40 20.05 -6.64
C SER A 277 -7.21 20.03 -7.95
N LEU A 278 -6.82 20.85 -8.94
CA LEU A 278 -7.42 20.86 -10.27
C LEU A 278 -7.16 19.55 -11.04
N VAL A 279 -5.98 18.94 -10.93
CA VAL A 279 -5.65 17.65 -11.57
C VAL A 279 -6.45 16.51 -10.93
N ALA A 280 -6.49 16.44 -9.58
CA ALA A 280 -7.31 15.45 -8.86
C ALA A 280 -8.81 15.58 -9.18
N THR A 281 -9.31 16.82 -9.33
CA THR A 281 -10.73 17.08 -9.64
C THR A 281 -11.07 16.87 -11.11
N THR A 282 -10.14 17.05 -12.04
CA THR A 282 -10.39 16.87 -13.49
C THR A 282 -10.37 15.39 -13.89
N LEU A 283 -9.62 14.54 -13.18
CA LEU A 283 -9.42 13.13 -13.53
C LEU A 283 -10.03 12.14 -12.53
N GLN A 284 -10.48 12.61 -11.36
CA GLN A 284 -11.03 11.78 -10.27
C GLN A 284 -10.13 10.58 -9.91
N LEU A 285 -8.81 10.79 -9.83
CA LEU A 285 -7.87 9.76 -9.38
C LEU A 285 -7.30 10.14 -8.02
N ASN A 286 -7.03 9.11 -7.22
CA ASN A 286 -6.17 9.24 -6.06
C ASN A 286 -4.69 9.19 -6.50
N GLU A 287 -3.77 9.67 -5.66
CA GLU A 287 -2.34 9.71 -5.96
C GLU A 287 -1.51 9.44 -4.70
N PRO A 288 -0.28 8.91 -4.84
CA PRO A 288 0.61 8.66 -3.70
C PRO A 288 0.86 9.89 -2.81
N ALA A 289 0.84 11.10 -3.40
CA ALA A 289 0.98 12.36 -2.67
C ALA A 289 -0.09 12.53 -1.56
N PHE A 290 -1.28 11.92 -1.72
CA PHE A 290 -2.36 12.02 -0.75
C PHE A 290 -2.19 11.09 0.46
N VAL A 291 -1.11 10.29 0.52
CA VAL A 291 -0.82 9.46 1.71
C VAL A 291 -0.68 10.32 2.96
N ARG A 292 -0.18 11.55 2.85
CA ARG A 292 -0.05 12.49 3.96
C ARG A 292 -1.36 12.70 4.72
N ILE A 293 -2.51 12.69 4.03
CA ILE A 293 -3.83 12.83 4.65
C ILE A 293 -4.10 11.64 5.59
N ALA A 294 -3.70 10.42 5.20
CA ALA A 294 -3.77 9.26 6.07
C ALA A 294 -2.90 9.43 7.33
N TYR A 295 -1.69 9.99 7.19
CA TYR A 295 -0.80 10.26 8.33
C TYR A 295 -1.36 11.32 9.28
N ILE A 296 -1.83 12.46 8.76
CA ILE A 296 -2.46 13.52 9.56
C ILE A 296 -3.63 12.93 10.35
N ARG A 297 -4.53 12.21 9.66
CA ARG A 297 -5.72 11.68 10.29
C ARG A 297 -5.41 10.58 11.31
N ALA A 298 -4.42 9.73 11.02
CA ALA A 298 -3.96 8.74 11.99
C ALA A 298 -3.32 9.41 13.22
N ALA A 299 -2.52 10.46 13.07
CA ALA A 299 -1.90 11.17 14.19
C ALA A 299 -2.96 11.76 15.14
N GLU A 300 -4.00 12.38 14.57
CA GLU A 300 -5.15 12.89 15.31
C GLU A 300 -5.88 11.78 16.10
N ILE A 301 -6.17 10.65 15.45
CA ILE A 301 -6.84 9.50 16.08
C ILE A 301 -5.98 8.92 17.22
N ARG A 302 -4.66 8.90 17.04
CA ARG A 302 -3.69 8.36 18.01
C ARG A 302 -3.32 9.35 19.10
N ASN A 303 -3.70 10.61 18.96
CA ASN A 303 -3.32 11.70 19.87
C ASN A 303 -1.80 11.77 20.09
N VAL A 304 -1.04 11.72 18.99
CA VAL A 304 0.42 11.90 18.94
C VAL A 304 0.77 12.96 17.90
N SER A 305 2.00 13.48 17.93
CA SER A 305 2.44 14.40 16.87
C SER A 305 2.54 13.69 15.51
N LEU A 306 2.41 14.45 14.42
CA LEU A 306 2.56 13.92 13.06
C LEU A 306 3.98 13.38 12.85
N GLU A 307 4.99 14.03 13.45
CA GLU A 307 6.39 13.65 13.39
C GLU A 307 6.64 12.31 14.08
N GLU A 308 6.11 12.10 15.30
CA GLU A 308 6.23 10.83 16.03
C GLU A 308 5.54 9.70 15.28
N LEU A 309 4.32 9.94 14.78
CA LEU A 309 3.59 8.95 13.99
C LEU A 309 4.37 8.59 12.73
N ALA A 310 4.83 9.60 11.98
CA ALA A 310 5.55 9.41 10.73
C ALA A 310 6.85 8.63 10.95
N ALA A 311 7.62 8.96 11.98
CA ALA A 311 8.84 8.24 12.32
C ALA A 311 8.56 6.75 12.62
N GLN A 312 7.51 6.46 13.39
CA GLN A 312 7.16 5.07 13.72
C GLN A 312 6.64 4.30 12.50
N VAL A 313 5.76 4.89 11.70
CA VAL A 313 5.22 4.23 10.49
C VAL A 313 6.33 4.02 9.45
N GLN A 314 7.28 4.94 9.33
CA GLN A 314 8.47 4.74 8.50
C GLN A 314 9.32 3.55 8.98
N GLN A 315 9.58 3.45 10.28
CA GLN A 315 10.29 2.30 10.85
C GLN A 315 9.55 0.99 10.56
N ASN A 316 8.23 0.99 10.71
CA ASN A 316 7.40 -0.19 10.42
C ASN A 316 7.50 -0.57 8.95
N ALA A 317 7.42 0.39 8.02
CA ALA A 317 7.51 0.14 6.59
C ALA A 317 8.89 -0.40 6.19
N ARG A 318 9.98 0.19 6.68
CA ARG A 318 11.35 -0.33 6.45
C ARG A 318 11.50 -1.74 6.99
N ALA A 319 11.03 -1.98 8.21
CA ALA A 319 11.02 -3.31 8.81
C ALA A 319 10.17 -4.28 7.98
N THR A 320 9.07 -3.83 7.38
CA THR A 320 8.14 -4.68 6.61
C THR A 320 8.69 -5.02 5.23
N PHE A 321 9.19 -4.04 4.48
CA PHE A 321 9.51 -4.17 3.06
C PHE A 321 11.02 -4.23 2.77
N GLY A 322 11.88 -4.05 3.77
CA GLY A 322 13.31 -4.33 3.66
C GLY A 322 14.12 -3.33 2.83
N PHE A 323 13.66 -2.08 2.74
CA PHE A 323 14.43 -0.97 2.15
C PHE A 323 15.09 -0.11 3.24
N GLU A 324 16.19 0.55 2.87
CA GLU A 324 17.00 1.41 3.76
C GLU A 324 16.44 2.84 3.87
#